data_AF-A0A3P7J0E8-F1
#
_entry.id   AF-A0A3P7J0E8-F1
#
_cell.length_a   1.000
_cell.length_b   1.000
_cell.length_c   1.000
_cell.angle_alpha   90.00
_cell.angle_beta   90.00
_cell.angle_gamma   90.00
#
_symmetry.space_group_name_H-M   'P 1'
#
loop_
_entity.id
_entity.type
_entity.pdbx_description
1 polymer ?
#
loop_
_entity_poly.entity_id
_entity_poly.type
_entity_poly.pdbx_seq_one_letter_code
_entity_poly.pdbx_strand_id
1 'polypeptide(L)'
;MQVASINDVKIYNLSAGKNIPEWMNAEARRRAERKSIGVTRLRKIYLDVRRRVQLIQDFDMPDVSHTVNISRDGRYVFATGSYKSWLKCYDLENLSQKFERGLDAGVIKLISLSDDYSK
;
A
#
# COMPACT_ATOMS: atom_id res chain seq x y z
N MET A 1 4.44 -9.83 -9.03
CA MET A 1 4.02 -11.01 -8.28
C MET A 1 5.25 -11.82 -7.91
N GLN A 2 5.56 -11.91 -6.62
CA GLN A 2 6.66 -12.73 -6.12
C GLN A 2 6.07 -14.04 -5.58
N VAL A 3 6.70 -15.16 -5.90
CA VAL A 3 6.27 -16.48 -5.45
C VAL A 3 7.37 -17.05 -4.57
N ALA A 4 7.01 -17.41 -3.34
CA ALA A 4 7.88 -18.15 -2.44
C ALA A 4 7.29 -19.56 -2.26
N SER A 5 8.15 -20.56 -2.08
CA SER A 5 7.73 -21.91 -1.72
C SER A 5 8.42 -22.28 -0.41
N ILE A 6 7.65 -22.57 0.62
CA ILE A 6 8.14 -23.02 1.92
C ILE A 6 7.36 -24.31 2.24
N ASN A 7 8.07 -25.39 2.57
CA ASN A 7 7.48 -26.69 2.87
C ASN A 7 6.49 -27.18 1.80
N ASP A 8 6.85 -27.05 0.51
CA ASP A 8 5.99 -27.36 -0.65
C ASP A 8 4.67 -26.58 -0.76
N VAL A 9 4.49 -25.53 0.05
CA VAL A 9 3.36 -24.60 -0.03
C VAL A 9 3.78 -23.32 -0.75
N LYS A 10 3.04 -22.99 -1.82
CA LYS A 10 3.26 -21.76 -2.60
C LYS A 10 2.60 -20.57 -1.93
N ILE A 11 3.41 -19.57 -1.59
CA ILE A 11 3.00 -18.28 -1.02
C ILE A 11 3.11 -17.23 -2.12
N TYR A 12 2.00 -16.54 -2.39
CA TYR A 12 1.92 -15.53 -3.43
C TYR A 12 1.91 -14.13 -2.83
N ASN A 13 2.94 -13.37 -3.13
CA ASN A 13 3.00 -11.97 -2.75
C ASN A 13 2.63 -11.09 -3.97
N LEU A 14 1.41 -10.55 -3.91
CA LEU A 14 0.82 -9.76 -4.99
C LEU A 14 1.26 -8.30 -4.91
N SER A 15 1.28 -7.75 -3.71
CA SER A 15 1.46 -6.33 -3.44
C SER A 15 2.78 -5.98 -2.75
N ALA A 16 3.78 -6.86 -2.63
CA ALA A 16 5.10 -6.43 -2.15
C ALA A 16 5.97 -5.85 -3.25
N GLY A 17 6.77 -4.85 -2.87
CA GLY A 17 7.76 -4.24 -3.73
C GLY A 17 8.24 -2.90 -3.20
N LYS A 18 9.32 -2.39 -3.80
CA LYS A 18 9.81 -1.04 -3.51
C LYS A 18 8.89 -0.05 -4.20
N ASN A 19 8.55 1.03 -3.49
CA ASN A 19 7.79 2.12 -4.07
C ASN A 19 8.74 3.16 -4.66
N ILE A 20 8.23 3.88 -5.66
CA ILE A 20 8.93 5.02 -6.22
C ILE A 20 8.80 6.15 -5.19
N PRO A 21 9.89 6.83 -4.80
CA PRO A 21 9.81 7.92 -3.85
C PRO A 21 8.87 9.03 -4.33
N GLU A 22 7.99 9.52 -3.46
CA GLU A 22 6.97 10.52 -3.79
C GLU A 22 7.57 11.88 -4.15
N TRP A 23 8.69 12.26 -3.51
CA TRP A 23 9.41 13.51 -3.74
C TRP A 23 10.13 13.58 -5.11
N MET A 24 10.09 12.51 -5.91
CA MET A 24 10.82 12.46 -7.17
C MET A 24 10.13 13.30 -8.26
N ASN A 25 10.83 14.34 -8.74
CA ASN A 25 10.34 15.22 -9.81
C ASN A 25 9.94 14.46 -11.08
N ALA A 26 8.94 14.98 -11.80
CA ALA A 26 8.43 14.40 -13.05
C ALA A 26 9.52 14.17 -14.12
N GLU A 27 10.56 15.02 -14.14
CA GLU A 27 11.71 14.84 -15.02
C GLU A 27 12.58 13.63 -14.65
N ALA A 28 12.85 13.44 -13.36
CA ALA A 28 13.60 12.29 -12.86
C ALA A 28 12.81 11.00 -13.11
N ARG A 29 11.49 11.05 -12.99
CA ARG A 29 10.56 9.97 -13.38
C ARG A 29 10.68 9.62 -14.86
N ARG A 30 10.61 10.62 -15.75
CA ARG A 30 10.79 10.44 -17.21
C ARG A 30 12.19 9.94 -17.59
N ARG A 31 13.25 10.36 -16.87
CA ARG A 31 14.62 9.84 -17.10
C ARG A 31 14.75 8.38 -16.68
N ALA A 32 14.12 7.98 -15.57
CA ALA A 32 14.08 6.57 -15.15
C ALA A 32 13.29 5.68 -16.14
N GLU A 33 12.34 6.26 -16.87
CA GLU A 33 11.60 5.60 -17.95
C GLU A 33 12.41 5.44 -19.25
N ARG A 34 13.28 6.41 -19.58
CA ARG A 34 14.07 6.39 -20.82
C ARG A 34 15.23 5.41 -20.75
N LYS A 35 15.57 4.79 -21.89
CA LYS A 35 16.65 3.80 -22.05
C LYS A 35 18.08 4.34 -21.81
N SER A 36 18.27 5.64 -21.57
CA SER A 36 19.59 6.27 -21.52
C SER A 36 20.35 5.95 -20.23
N ILE A 37 21.26 4.98 -20.35
CA ILE A 37 22.60 4.86 -19.74
C ILE A 37 22.79 5.67 -18.44
N GLY A 38 22.85 4.96 -17.30
CA GLY A 38 23.40 5.50 -16.04
C GLY A 38 22.66 5.14 -14.76
N VAL A 39 21.36 4.78 -14.83
CA VAL A 39 20.54 4.58 -13.62
C VAL A 39 19.91 3.20 -13.58
N THR A 40 20.75 2.16 -13.51
CA THR A 40 20.31 0.74 -13.52
C THR A 40 19.35 0.41 -12.37
N ARG A 41 19.50 1.06 -11.20
CA ARG A 41 18.70 0.76 -10.00
C ARG A 41 17.30 1.37 -10.04
N LEU A 42 17.16 2.67 -10.35
CA LEU A 42 15.84 3.32 -10.44
C LEU A 42 15.03 2.78 -11.60
N ARG A 43 15.67 2.48 -12.74
CA ARG A 43 15.00 1.84 -13.88
C ARG A 43 14.44 0.45 -13.51
N LYS A 44 15.20 -0.35 -12.76
CA LYS A 44 14.73 -1.65 -12.25
C LYS A 44 13.51 -1.47 -11.35
N ILE A 45 13.54 -0.51 -10.42
CA ILE A 45 12.39 -0.19 -9.54
C ILE A 45 11.18 0.25 -10.38
N TYR A 46 11.38 1.12 -11.37
CA TYR A 46 10.29 1.61 -12.20
C TYR A 46 9.62 0.50 -13.02
N LEU A 47 10.42 -0.38 -13.61
CA LEU A 47 9.91 -1.51 -14.38
C LEU A 47 9.20 -2.53 -13.49
N ASP A 48 9.68 -2.72 -12.26
CA ASP A 48 9.07 -3.59 -11.26
C ASP A 48 7.71 -3.03 -10.80
N VAL A 49 7.63 -1.73 -10.53
CA VAL A 49 6.37 -1.04 -10.17
C VAL A 49 5.36 -1.10 -11.32
N ARG A 50 5.76 -0.90 -12.58
CA ARG A 50 4.84 -1.03 -13.73
C ARG A 50 4.31 -2.44 -13.96
N ARG A 51 5.06 -3.47 -13.55
CA ARG A 51 4.66 -4.89 -13.68
C ARG A 51 3.96 -5.42 -12.42
N ARG A 52 3.91 -4.62 -11.35
CA ARG A 52 3.29 -5.00 -10.09
C ARG A 52 1.78 -4.93 -10.23
N VAL A 53 1.12 -5.97 -9.73
CA VAL A 53 -0.34 -6.01 -9.64
C VAL A 53 -0.72 -5.30 -8.35
N GLN A 54 -1.45 -4.18 -8.46
CA GLN A 54 -2.10 -3.55 -7.33
C GLN A 54 -3.54 -4.03 -7.29
N LEU A 55 -3.94 -4.64 -6.16
CA LEU A 55 -5.32 -5.07 -5.94
C LEU A 55 -6.18 -3.92 -5.47
N ILE A 56 -5.70 -3.20 -4.45
CA ILE A 56 -6.34 -2.02 -3.89
C ILE A 56 -5.46 -0.83 -4.25
N GLN A 57 -6.07 0.20 -4.81
CA GLN A 57 -5.40 1.43 -5.18
C GLN A 57 -4.87 2.14 -3.93
N ASP A 58 -3.61 2.59 -4.00
CA ASP A 58 -2.94 3.39 -2.97
C ASP A 58 -3.01 2.78 -1.56
N PHE A 59 -2.97 1.45 -1.49
CA PHE A 59 -2.89 0.68 -0.23
C PHE A 59 -1.48 0.72 0.35
N ASP A 60 -1.08 1.89 0.84
CA ASP A 60 0.24 2.14 1.44
C ASP A 60 0.20 3.22 2.53
N MET A 61 1.22 3.20 3.38
CA MET A 61 1.46 4.19 4.44
C MET A 61 2.86 4.80 4.26
N PRO A 62 3.04 6.13 4.45
CA PRO A 62 4.32 6.78 4.15
C PRO A 62 5.54 6.24 4.90
N ASP A 63 5.32 5.72 6.11
CA ASP A 63 6.38 5.23 6.99
C ASP A 63 6.11 3.79 7.43
N VAL A 64 5.27 3.62 8.47
CA VAL A 64 4.91 2.31 9.01
C VAL A 64 3.40 2.25 9.24
N SER A 65 2.81 1.09 8.95
CA SER A 65 1.46 0.75 9.39
C SER A 65 1.52 0.00 10.71
N HIS A 66 0.65 0.39 11.66
CA HIS A 66 0.57 -0.26 12.98
C HIS A 66 -0.44 -1.40 12.97
N THR A 67 -1.65 -1.12 12.47
CA THR A 67 -2.75 -2.08 12.51
C THR A 67 -3.46 -2.12 11.17
N VAL A 68 -3.88 -3.33 10.80
CA VAL A 68 -4.76 -3.58 9.66
C VAL A 68 -5.91 -4.44 10.18
N ASN A 69 -7.12 -3.91 10.11
CA ASN A 69 -8.32 -4.63 10.53
C ASN A 69 -9.34 -4.65 9.39
N ILE A 70 -10.12 -5.71 9.35
CA ILE A 70 -11.20 -5.87 8.38
C ILE A 70 -12.51 -5.77 9.15
N SER A 71 -13.49 -5.10 8.55
CA SER A 71 -14.85 -5.09 9.04
C SER A 71 -15.46 -6.50 9.02
N ARG A 72 -16.48 -6.76 9.84
CA ARG A 72 -17.06 -8.11 9.95
C ARG A 72 -17.79 -8.56 8.69
N ASP A 73 -18.34 -7.61 7.93
CA ASP A 73 -18.89 -7.84 6.60
C ASP A 73 -17.83 -8.20 5.54
N GLY A 74 -16.54 -8.00 5.86
CA GLY A 74 -15.43 -8.23 4.95
C GLY A 74 -15.29 -7.17 3.86
N ARG A 75 -16.08 -6.09 3.86
CA ARG A 75 -16.10 -5.09 2.76
C ARG A 75 -15.11 -3.95 2.98
N TYR A 76 -14.83 -3.61 4.23
CA TYR A 76 -13.98 -2.47 4.58
C TYR A 76 -12.69 -2.93 5.25
N VAL A 77 -11.58 -2.31 4.84
CA VAL A 77 -10.26 -2.50 5.46
C VAL A 77 -9.81 -1.19 6.07
N PHE A 78 -9.49 -1.23 7.35
CA PHE A 78 -8.91 -0.12 8.10
C PHE A 78 -7.42 -0.32 8.25
N ALA A 79 -6.64 0.71 7.90
CA ALA A 79 -5.20 0.74 8.14
C ALA A 79 -4.83 1.99 8.94
N THR A 80 -3.96 1.82 9.93
CA THR A 80 -3.44 2.94 10.74
C THR A 80 -1.95 3.11 10.56
N GLY A 81 -1.47 4.36 10.59
CA GLY A 81 -0.07 4.70 10.33
C GLY A 81 0.59 5.57 11.40
N SER A 82 1.93 5.59 11.42
CA SER A 82 2.75 6.37 12.36
C SER A 82 2.94 7.83 11.96
N TYR A 83 3.33 8.07 10.71
CA TYR A 83 3.70 9.41 10.23
C TYR A 83 2.45 10.27 10.08
N LYS A 84 2.32 11.29 10.96
CA LYS A 84 1.09 12.07 11.21
C LYS A 84 -0.09 11.11 11.34
N SER A 85 -0.35 10.61 12.53
CA SER A 85 -1.28 9.49 12.78
C SER A 85 -2.55 9.56 11.91
N TRP A 86 -2.67 8.63 10.97
CA TRP A 86 -3.76 8.56 10.01
C TRP A 86 -4.54 7.27 10.18
N LEU A 87 -5.86 7.40 10.06
CA LEU A 87 -6.79 6.30 9.84
C LEU A 87 -7.21 6.32 8.37
N LYS A 88 -6.85 5.29 7.62
CA LYS A 88 -7.29 5.09 6.24
C LYS A 88 -8.32 3.97 6.21
N CYS A 89 -9.42 4.20 5.50
CA CYS A 89 -10.45 3.20 5.22
C CYS A 89 -10.47 2.92 3.72
N TYR A 90 -10.39 1.64 3.37
CA TYR A 90 -10.42 1.14 2.01
C TYR A 90 -11.70 0.35 1.78
N ASP A 91 -12.34 0.58 0.65
CA ASP A 91 -13.51 -0.16 0.20
C ASP A 91 -13.06 -1.25 -0.77
N LEU A 92 -13.33 -2.51 -0.44
CA LEU A 92 -12.92 -3.65 -1.26
C LEU A 92 -13.79 -3.84 -2.50
N GLU A 93 -14.99 -3.26 -2.56
CA GLU A 93 -15.82 -3.31 -3.76
C GLU A 93 -15.34 -2.30 -4.81
N ASN A 94 -14.98 -1.10 -4.35
CA ASN A 94 -14.44 -0.04 -5.20
C ASN A 94 -12.91 -0.09 -5.36
N LEU A 95 -12.24 -1.05 -4.71
CA LEU A 95 -10.79 -1.28 -4.72
C LEU A 95 -9.96 -0.01 -4.50
N SER A 96 -10.44 0.90 -3.67
CA SER A 96 -9.84 2.23 -3.50
C SER A 96 -10.01 2.76 -2.08
N GLN A 97 -9.25 3.81 -1.75
CA GLN A 97 -9.37 4.51 -0.48
C GLN A 97 -10.70 5.27 -0.44
N LYS A 98 -11.54 4.94 0.55
CA LYS A 98 -12.82 5.60 0.77
C LYS A 98 -12.65 6.95 1.48
N PHE A 99 -11.86 6.96 2.55
CA PHE A 99 -11.50 8.18 3.26
C PHE A 99 -10.20 7.99 4.04
N GLU A 100 -9.60 9.13 4.39
CA GLU A 100 -8.51 9.21 5.36
C GLU A 100 -8.86 10.26 6.42
N ARG A 101 -8.46 10.01 7.66
CA ARG A 101 -8.70 10.91 8.79
C ARG A 101 -7.44 11.07 9.62
N GLY A 102 -7.09 12.33 9.89
CA GLY A 102 -6.06 12.70 10.85
C GLY A 102 -6.48 12.40 12.28
N LEU A 103 -5.58 11.81 13.05
CA LEU A 103 -5.70 11.52 14.47
C LEU A 103 -4.62 12.32 15.22
N ASP A 104 -4.95 12.70 16.45
CA ASP A 104 -4.04 13.49 17.29
C ASP A 104 -2.90 12.65 17.89
N ALA A 105 -3.13 11.33 18.03
CA ALA A 105 -2.19 10.39 18.63
C ALA A 105 -2.11 9.07 17.84
N GLY A 106 -1.00 8.35 18.04
CA GLY A 106 -0.74 7.06 17.40
C GLY A 106 -1.72 5.98 17.86
N VAL A 107 -2.19 5.17 16.90
CA VAL A 107 -3.13 4.07 17.17
C VAL A 107 -2.36 2.79 17.44
N ILE A 108 -2.53 2.23 18.64
CA ILE A 108 -1.95 0.94 19.04
C ILE A 108 -2.82 -0.22 18.54
N LYS A 109 -4.15 -0.11 18.72
CA LYS A 109 -5.12 -1.12 18.32
C LYS A 109 -6.40 -0.46 17.83
N LEU A 110 -6.97 -0.97 16.75
CA LEU A 110 -8.26 -0.57 16.19
C LEU A 110 -9.18 -1.78 16.14
N ILE A 111 -10.46 -1.59 16.41
CA ILE A 111 -11.51 -2.62 16.33
C ILE A 111 -12.77 -1.95 15.77
N SER A 112 -13.36 -2.54 14.74
CA SER A 112 -14.69 -2.16 14.24
C SER A 112 -15.75 -2.64 15.22
N LEU A 113 -16.67 -1.76 15.63
CA LEU A 113 -17.77 -2.12 16.53
C LEU A 113 -18.99 -2.63 15.75
N SER A 114 -19.25 -2.03 14.60
CA SER A 114 -20.29 -2.41 13.66
C SER A 114 -19.77 -3.46 12.67
N ASP A 115 -20.72 -4.06 11.95
CA ASP A 115 -20.42 -4.93 10.83
C ASP A 115 -19.97 -4.15 9.59
N ASP A 116 -20.16 -2.83 9.58
CA ASP A 116 -19.78 -1.89 8.53
C ASP A 116 -18.75 -0.83 9.01
N TYR A 117 -18.41 0.11 8.14
CA TYR A 117 -17.42 1.15 8.46
C TYR A 117 -17.90 2.26 9.40
N SER A 118 -19.17 2.23 9.82
CA SER A 118 -19.80 3.36 10.51
C SER A 118 -19.33 3.50 11.96
N LYS A 119 -19.01 2.39 12.65
CA LYS A 119 -18.62 2.36 14.07
C LYS A 119 -17.62 1.27 14.39
#